data_AF-A0A1Q7FAN0-F1
#
_entry.id   AF-A0A1Q7FAN0-F1
#
_cell.length_a   1.000
_cell.length_b   1.000
_cell.length_c   1.000
_cell.angle_alpha   90.00
_cell.angle_beta   90.00
_cell.angle_gamma   90.00
#
_symmetry.space_group_name_H-M   'P 1'
#
loop_
_entity.id
_entity.type
_entity.pdbx_description
1 polymer ?
#
loop_
_entity_poly.entity_id
_entity_poly.type
_entity_poly.pdbx_seq_one_letter_code
_entity_poly.pdbx_strand_id
1 'polypeptide(L)'
;MGVDAEGYGFPEHKRTLARLMDDVRILSPSGVERVAAGWDEHVGEKNLPAFREAERAALHAIERADRGPAWDEVRRTLFGMTESGGALISWRAEHGEMGHKAENAAFAAALALLADGLVSKEQQDTLLRPMAEALPWLLQE
;
A
#
# COMPACT_ATOMS: atom_id res chain seq x y z
N MET A 1 27.53 24.44 -8.13
CA MET A 1 26.77 23.35 -8.76
C MET A 1 25.45 23.30 -8.01
N GLY A 2 24.42 23.97 -8.55
CA GLY A 2 23.11 24.04 -7.92
C GLY A 2 22.44 22.69 -8.05
N VAL A 3 22.01 22.11 -6.94
CA VAL A 3 21.12 20.97 -6.95
C VAL A 3 19.71 21.54 -7.07
N ASP A 4 19.15 21.44 -8.26
CA ASP A 4 17.79 21.83 -8.59
C ASP A 4 16.80 21.13 -7.65
N ALA A 5 16.11 21.95 -6.85
CA ALA A 5 15.18 21.56 -5.80
C ALA A 5 13.73 21.36 -6.31
N GLU A 6 13.54 21.02 -7.58
CA GLU A 6 12.22 21.10 -8.23
C GLU A 6 11.91 19.80 -8.98
N GLY A 7 11.36 18.81 -8.27
CA GLY A 7 10.81 17.60 -8.90
C GLY A 7 10.85 16.31 -8.07
N TYR A 8 11.44 16.34 -6.87
CA TYR A 8 11.54 15.16 -6.01
C TYR A 8 10.15 14.71 -5.56
N GLY A 9 9.81 13.45 -5.83
CA GLY A 9 8.62 12.80 -5.31
C GLY A 9 7.71 12.22 -6.38
N PHE A 10 7.02 13.02 -7.19
CA PHE A 10 5.91 12.48 -7.99
C PHE A 10 6.26 11.38 -9.01
N PRO A 11 7.34 11.46 -9.80
CA PRO A 11 7.69 10.38 -10.74
C PRO A 11 8.28 9.15 -10.03
N GLU A 12 8.96 9.33 -8.91
CA GLU A 12 9.51 8.24 -8.11
C GLU A 12 8.40 7.46 -7.41
N HIS A 13 7.44 8.14 -6.76
CA HIS A 13 6.26 7.49 -6.18
C HIS A 13 5.45 6.74 -7.24
N LYS A 14 5.31 7.29 -8.45
CA LYS A 14 4.65 6.60 -9.58
C LYS A 14 5.38 5.32 -9.98
N ARG A 15 6.71 5.30 -9.99
CA ARG A 15 7.51 4.09 -10.27
C ARG A 15 7.39 3.06 -9.16
N THR A 16 7.48 3.49 -7.92
CA THR A 16 7.37 2.62 -6.74
C THR A 16 5.98 2.00 -6.64
N LEU A 17 4.94 2.79 -6.93
CA LEU A 17 3.58 2.30 -6.97
C LEU A 17 3.32 1.39 -8.17
N ALA A 18 3.84 1.70 -9.36
CA ALA A 18 3.75 0.82 -10.51
C ALA A 18 4.40 -0.54 -10.24
N ARG A 19 5.55 -0.53 -9.55
CA ARG A 19 6.21 -1.75 -9.06
C ARG A 19 5.34 -2.51 -8.06
N LEU A 20 4.76 -1.83 -7.07
CA LEU A 20 3.83 -2.44 -6.12
C LEU A 20 2.66 -3.13 -6.85
N MET A 21 2.07 -2.47 -7.84
CA MET A 21 0.96 -3.04 -8.62
C MET A 21 1.39 -4.27 -9.43
N ASP A 22 2.58 -4.26 -10.02
CA ASP A 22 3.13 -5.41 -10.74
C ASP A 22 3.46 -6.58 -9.79
N ASP A 23 4.07 -6.28 -8.65
CA ASP A 23 4.41 -7.27 -7.62
C ASP A 23 3.15 -7.89 -6.99
N VAL A 24 2.11 -7.10 -6.72
CA VAL A 24 0.79 -7.57 -6.26
C VAL A 24 0.14 -8.47 -7.30
N ARG A 25 0.25 -8.13 -8.60
CA ARG A 25 -0.30 -8.92 -9.71
C ARG A 25 0.30 -10.32 -9.82
N ILE A 26 1.61 -10.43 -9.61
CA ILE A 26 2.35 -11.70 -9.71
C ILE A 26 2.49 -12.39 -8.35
N LEU A 27 1.89 -11.83 -7.29
CA LEU A 27 2.01 -12.36 -5.95
C LEU A 27 1.41 -13.76 -5.89
N SER A 28 2.22 -14.72 -5.47
CA SER A 28 1.81 -16.10 -5.31
C SER A 28 0.98 -16.28 -4.03
N PRO A 29 0.19 -17.36 -3.91
CA PRO A 29 -0.59 -17.67 -2.70
C PRO A 29 0.24 -17.59 -1.40
N SER A 30 1.48 -18.10 -1.43
CA SER A 30 2.40 -18.03 -0.29
C SER A 30 2.86 -16.62 0.06
N GLY A 31 2.81 -15.69 -0.90
CA GLY A 31 2.99 -14.26 -0.64
C GLY A 31 1.78 -13.68 0.10
N VAL A 32 0.56 -14.02 -0.33
CA VAL A 32 -0.69 -13.63 0.35
C VAL A 32 -0.72 -14.12 1.79
N GLU A 33 -0.32 -15.37 2.02
CA GLU A 33 -0.20 -15.95 3.36
C GLU A 33 0.80 -15.18 4.23
N ARG A 34 1.96 -14.78 3.68
CA ARG A 34 2.96 -13.98 4.39
C ARG A 34 2.45 -12.59 4.73
N VAL A 35 1.76 -11.91 3.82
CA VAL A 35 1.13 -10.61 4.11
C VAL A 35 0.08 -10.75 5.21
N ALA A 36 -0.76 -11.80 5.14
CA ALA A 36 -1.79 -12.05 6.14
C ALA A 36 -1.19 -12.38 7.52
N ALA A 37 -0.06 -13.09 7.56
CA ALA A 37 0.69 -13.35 8.79
C ALA A 37 1.33 -12.06 9.34
N GLY A 38 1.97 -11.25 8.51
CA GLY A 38 2.51 -9.94 8.88
C GLY A 38 1.44 -8.97 9.39
N TRP A 39 0.25 -9.02 8.80
CA TRP A 39 -0.90 -8.28 9.31
C TRP A 39 -1.28 -8.74 10.71
N ASP A 40 -1.33 -10.04 10.97
CA ASP A 40 -1.67 -10.58 12.30
C ASP A 40 -0.62 -10.20 13.36
N GLU A 41 0.66 -10.26 12.99
CA GLU A 41 1.79 -9.96 13.87
C GLU A 41 1.94 -8.47 14.16
N HIS A 42 1.87 -7.62 13.13
CA HIS A 42 2.13 -6.18 13.27
C HIS A 42 0.89 -5.36 13.55
N VAL A 43 -0.25 -5.70 12.93
CA VAL A 43 -1.52 -4.99 13.12
C VAL A 43 -2.32 -5.69 14.22
N GLY A 44 -2.65 -6.97 14.02
CA GLY A 44 -3.44 -7.79 14.94
C GLY A 44 -4.67 -7.04 15.49
N GLU A 45 -5.18 -7.44 16.66
CA GLU A 45 -6.23 -6.68 17.35
C GLU A 45 -5.66 -5.51 18.17
N LYS A 46 -4.39 -5.60 18.61
CA LYS A 46 -3.77 -4.65 19.53
C LYS A 46 -3.28 -3.37 18.85
N ASN A 47 -2.75 -3.46 17.64
CA ASN A 47 -2.21 -2.32 16.88
C ASN A 47 -3.14 -1.86 15.75
N LEU A 48 -4.27 -2.53 15.53
CA LEU A 48 -5.33 -2.07 14.64
C LEU A 48 -5.75 -0.59 14.84
N PRO A 49 -5.92 -0.07 16.08
CA PRO A 49 -6.20 1.34 16.27
C PRO A 49 -5.07 2.24 15.78
N ALA A 50 -3.81 1.90 16.06
CA ALA A 50 -2.65 2.68 15.61
C ALA A 50 -2.52 2.66 14.07
N PHE A 51 -2.76 1.50 13.46
CA PHE A 51 -2.79 1.34 12.00
C PHE A 51 -3.88 2.19 11.35
N ARG A 52 -5.10 2.16 11.88
CA ARG A 52 -6.22 2.98 11.38
C ARG A 52 -5.97 4.47 11.53
N GLU A 53 -5.32 4.88 12.61
CA GLU A 53 -4.93 6.29 12.79
C GLU A 53 -3.86 6.71 11.78
N ALA A 54 -2.87 5.85 11.50
CA ALA A 54 -1.88 6.09 10.44
C ALA A 54 -2.54 6.15 9.05
N GLU A 55 -3.49 5.26 8.75
CA GLU A 55 -4.24 5.25 7.51
C GLU A 55 -5.05 6.55 7.34
N ARG A 56 -5.78 6.96 8.38
CA ARG A 56 -6.52 8.23 8.37
C ARG A 56 -5.62 9.44 8.20
N ALA A 57 -4.46 9.46 8.88
CA ALA A 57 -3.50 10.54 8.74
C ALA A 57 -2.97 10.63 7.30
N ALA A 58 -2.64 9.49 6.68
CA ALA A 58 -2.18 9.43 5.31
C ALA A 58 -3.25 9.88 4.31
N LEU A 59 -4.49 9.42 4.47
CA LEU A 59 -5.62 9.84 3.65
C LEU A 59 -5.86 11.35 3.78
N HIS A 60 -5.90 11.86 5.01
CA HIS A 60 -6.11 13.28 5.27
C HIS A 60 -4.98 14.15 4.67
N ALA A 61 -3.74 13.66 4.72
CA ALA A 61 -2.60 14.37 4.17
C ALA A 61 -2.63 14.39 2.62
N ILE A 62 -3.03 13.29 1.98
CA ILE A 62 -3.27 13.21 0.53
C ILE A 62 -4.40 14.15 0.11
N GLU A 63 -5.51 14.19 0.85
CA GLU A 63 -6.61 15.12 0.61
C GLU A 63 -6.15 16.58 0.72
N ARG A 64 -5.37 16.93 1.76
CA ARG A 64 -4.80 18.28 1.91
C ARG A 64 -3.80 18.65 0.83
N ALA A 65 -3.09 17.68 0.27
CA ALA A 65 -2.10 17.89 -0.77
C ALA A 65 -2.69 17.92 -2.18
N ASP A 66 -4.03 17.95 -2.32
CA ASP A 66 -4.75 17.87 -3.61
C ASP A 66 -4.41 16.60 -4.42
N ARG A 67 -3.90 15.55 -3.75
CA ARG A 67 -3.54 14.26 -4.35
C ARG A 67 -4.71 13.28 -4.41
N GLY A 68 -5.91 13.72 -4.02
CA GLY A 68 -7.15 12.92 -4.05
C GLY A 68 -7.44 12.26 -5.42
N PRO A 69 -7.30 12.96 -6.56
CA PRO A 69 -7.49 12.36 -7.88
C PRO A 69 -6.47 11.26 -8.21
N ALA A 70 -5.21 11.46 -7.80
CA ALA A 70 -4.17 10.45 -7.97
C ALA A 70 -4.47 9.22 -7.10
N TRP A 71 -4.93 9.42 -5.87
CA TRP A 71 -5.37 8.33 -5.01
C TRP A 71 -6.55 7.54 -5.59
N ASP A 72 -7.54 8.24 -6.15
CA ASP A 72 -8.70 7.61 -6.76
C ASP A 72 -8.32 6.78 -8.00
N GLU A 73 -7.37 7.26 -8.82
CA GLU A 73 -6.82 6.52 -9.96
C GLU A 73 -6.14 5.22 -9.51
N VAL A 74 -5.36 5.28 -8.43
CA VAL A 74 -4.67 4.11 -7.86
C VAL A 74 -5.67 3.12 -7.28
N ARG A 75 -6.65 3.61 -6.53
CA ARG A 75 -7.76 2.80 -6.00
C ARG A 75 -8.52 2.13 -7.15
N ARG A 76 -8.87 2.88 -8.18
CA ARG A 76 -9.54 2.33 -9.37
C ARG A 76 -8.65 1.35 -10.13
N THR A 77 -7.34 1.51 -10.14
CA THR A 77 -6.44 0.56 -10.81
C THR A 77 -6.31 -0.74 -10.01
N LEU A 78 -6.17 -0.64 -8.68
CA LEU A 78 -6.11 -1.78 -7.76
C LEU A 78 -7.43 -2.57 -7.71
N PHE A 79 -8.58 -1.87 -7.66
CA PHE A 79 -9.91 -2.50 -7.50
C PHE A 79 -10.71 -2.63 -8.81
N GLY A 80 -10.41 -1.86 -9.85
CA GLY A 80 -11.24 -1.68 -11.03
C GLY A 80 -10.83 -2.45 -12.28
N MET A 81 -9.78 -3.28 -12.24
CA MET A 81 -9.49 -4.24 -13.32
C MET A 81 -10.39 -5.49 -13.23
N THR A 82 -11.71 -5.28 -13.19
CA THR A 82 -12.73 -6.35 -13.10
C THR A 82 -13.60 -6.51 -14.34
N GLU A 83 -13.28 -5.85 -15.46
CA GLU A 83 -14.02 -6.06 -16.73
C GLU A 83 -13.32 -7.04 -17.70
N SER A 84 -12.15 -7.56 -17.39
CA SER A 84 -11.45 -8.56 -18.23
C SER A 84 -10.74 -9.64 -17.41
N GLY A 85 -11.48 -10.36 -16.58
CA GLY A 85 -11.23 -11.77 -16.22
C GLY A 85 -9.91 -12.15 -15.51
N GLY A 86 -9.03 -11.23 -15.17
CA GLY A 86 -7.82 -11.48 -14.40
C GLY A 86 -7.86 -10.64 -13.15
N ALA A 87 -8.34 -11.21 -12.06
CA ALA A 87 -8.47 -10.48 -10.82
C ALA A 87 -7.11 -10.06 -10.28
N LEU A 88 -6.86 -8.76 -10.30
CA LEU A 88 -5.60 -8.20 -9.80
C LEU A 88 -5.55 -8.09 -8.28
N ILE A 89 -6.71 -8.20 -7.60
CA ILE A 89 -6.84 -8.62 -6.20
C ILE A 89 -8.15 -9.42 -6.07
N SER A 90 -8.20 -10.69 -6.49
CA SER A 90 -9.26 -11.64 -6.04
C SER A 90 -8.79 -12.49 -4.87
N TRP A 91 -7.80 -12.02 -4.10
CA TRP A 91 -7.37 -12.79 -2.94
C TRP A 91 -8.54 -13.05 -1.99
N ARG A 92 -9.50 -12.13 -1.86
CA ARG A 92 -10.71 -12.36 -1.07
C ARG A 92 -11.56 -13.53 -1.61
N ALA A 93 -11.70 -13.65 -2.92
CA ALA A 93 -12.46 -14.73 -3.54
C ALA A 93 -11.71 -16.08 -3.51
N GLU A 94 -10.38 -16.04 -3.57
CA GLU A 94 -9.51 -17.22 -3.62
C GLU A 94 -9.08 -17.73 -2.23
N HIS A 95 -8.92 -16.83 -1.26
CA HIS A 95 -8.30 -17.09 0.05
C HIS A 95 -9.13 -16.62 1.25
N GLY A 96 -10.35 -16.13 1.04
CA GLY A 96 -11.28 -15.75 2.12
C GLY A 96 -10.73 -14.62 3.02
N GLU A 97 -10.65 -14.88 4.33
CA GLU A 97 -10.16 -13.90 5.31
C GLU A 97 -8.69 -13.50 5.12
N MET A 98 -7.83 -14.43 4.70
CA MET A 98 -6.42 -14.13 4.44
C MET A 98 -6.28 -13.14 3.28
N GLY A 99 -7.09 -13.33 2.24
CA GLY A 99 -7.12 -12.42 1.11
C GLY A 99 -7.64 -11.03 1.48
N HIS A 100 -8.59 -10.94 2.42
CA HIS A 100 -9.06 -9.66 2.93
C HIS A 100 -7.94 -8.91 3.71
N LYS A 101 -7.14 -9.63 4.52
CA LYS A 101 -5.97 -9.04 5.19
C LYS A 101 -4.93 -8.54 4.19
N ALA A 102 -4.64 -9.34 3.17
CA ALA A 102 -3.67 -8.99 2.14
C ALA A 102 -4.14 -7.81 1.27
N GLU A 103 -5.42 -7.73 0.93
CA GLU A 103 -6.03 -6.58 0.23
C GLU A 103 -5.86 -5.29 1.04
N ASN A 104 -6.19 -5.32 2.34
CA ASN A 104 -6.02 -4.17 3.22
C ASN A 104 -4.55 -3.75 3.33
N ALA A 105 -3.62 -4.70 3.41
CA ALA A 105 -2.19 -4.41 3.42
C ALA A 105 -1.70 -3.78 2.11
N ALA A 106 -2.13 -4.29 0.95
CA ALA A 106 -1.77 -3.72 -0.35
C ALA A 106 -2.31 -2.28 -0.50
N PHE A 107 -3.54 -2.04 -0.03
CA PHE A 107 -4.14 -0.71 -0.02
C PHE A 107 -3.38 0.26 0.88
N ALA A 108 -3.04 -0.17 2.10
CA ALA A 108 -2.26 0.63 3.04
C ALA A 108 -0.84 0.92 2.54
N ALA A 109 -0.19 -0.04 1.88
CA ALA A 109 1.12 0.17 1.26
C ALA A 109 1.04 1.21 0.13
N ALA A 110 0.03 1.12 -0.74
CA ALA A 110 -0.19 2.12 -1.79
C ALA A 110 -0.44 3.52 -1.21
N LEU A 111 -1.23 3.60 -0.13
CA LEU A 111 -1.51 4.84 0.59
C LEU A 111 -0.23 5.43 1.19
N ALA A 112 0.59 4.61 1.85
CA ALA A 112 1.85 5.02 2.46
C ALA A 112 2.89 5.49 1.44
N LEU A 113 2.93 4.91 0.25
CA LEU A 113 3.77 5.38 -0.86
C LEU A 113 3.28 6.71 -1.44
N LEU A 114 1.96 6.93 -1.50
CA LEU A 114 1.39 8.17 -2.02
C LEU A 114 1.46 9.32 -1.00
N ALA A 115 1.37 8.97 0.29
CA ALA A 115 1.53 9.87 1.43
C ALA A 115 3.00 10.01 1.87
N ASP A 116 3.94 9.45 1.13
CA ASP A 116 5.37 9.60 1.38
C ASP A 116 5.75 11.10 1.40
N GLY A 117 6.49 11.50 2.43
CA GLY A 117 6.81 12.89 2.75
C GLY A 117 5.66 13.73 3.32
N LEU A 118 4.44 13.18 3.42
CA LEU A 118 3.26 13.86 3.98
C LEU A 118 2.87 13.33 5.38
N VAL A 119 3.25 12.09 5.70
CA VAL A 119 3.07 11.49 7.04
C VAL A 119 4.42 11.23 7.72
N SER A 120 4.37 10.97 9.03
CA SER A 120 5.57 10.60 9.78
C SER A 120 6.10 9.24 9.31
N LYS A 121 7.43 9.05 9.29
CA LYS A 121 8.05 7.77 8.92
C LYS A 121 7.51 6.59 9.72
N GLU A 122 7.24 6.77 11.01
CA GLU A 122 6.64 5.73 11.86
C GLU A 122 5.23 5.31 11.40
N GLN A 123 4.42 6.26 10.94
CA GLN A 123 3.08 5.98 10.42
C GLN A 123 3.17 5.27 9.06
N GLN A 124 4.08 5.72 8.21
CA GLN A 124 4.36 5.10 6.92
C GLN A 124 4.83 3.65 7.09
N ASP A 125 5.79 3.42 7.98
CA ASP A 125 6.36 2.12 8.29
C ASP A 125 5.30 1.17 8.88
N THR A 126 4.41 1.68 9.75
CA THR A 126 3.27 0.91 10.28
C THR A 126 2.33 0.41 9.18
N LEU A 127 2.12 1.20 8.12
CA LEU A 127 1.27 0.85 6.99
C LEU A 127 1.96 -0.11 6.01
N LEU A 128 3.29 0.01 5.85
CA LEU A 128 4.09 -0.80 4.92
C LEU A 128 4.46 -2.17 5.51
N ARG A 129 4.63 -2.28 6.84
CA ARG A 129 5.03 -3.51 7.55
C ARG A 129 4.31 -4.78 7.10
N PRO A 130 2.96 -4.82 7.04
CA PRO A 130 2.26 -6.05 6.65
C PRO A 130 2.61 -6.50 5.22
N MET A 131 2.77 -5.55 4.30
CA MET A 131 3.10 -5.85 2.91
C MET A 131 4.59 -6.14 2.72
N ALA A 132 5.46 -5.59 3.57
CA ALA A 132 6.90 -5.79 3.54
C ALA A 132 7.31 -7.25 3.79
N GLU A 133 6.50 -8.02 4.54
CA GLU A 133 6.69 -9.46 4.74
C GLU A 133 6.68 -10.27 3.44
N ALA A 134 5.93 -9.81 2.43
CA ALA A 134 5.95 -10.39 1.10
C ALA A 134 6.88 -9.63 0.15
N LEU A 135 6.94 -8.30 0.27
CA LEU A 135 7.70 -7.40 -0.57
C LEU A 135 8.74 -6.64 0.26
N PRO A 136 9.91 -7.24 0.55
CA PRO A 136 10.90 -6.68 1.47
C PRO A 136 11.49 -5.34 1.00
N TRP A 137 11.31 -5.00 -0.29
CA TRP A 137 11.78 -3.73 -0.82
C TRP A 137 11.00 -2.52 -0.28
N LEU A 138 9.81 -2.71 0.31
CA LEU A 138 8.97 -1.63 0.84
C LEU A 138 9.53 -0.98 2.11
N LEU A 139 10.36 -1.69 2.88
CA LEU A 139 10.98 -1.20 4.11
C LEU A 139 12.51 -1.21 4.03
N GLN A 140 13.10 -1.00 2.84
CA GLN A 140 14.55 -0.87 2.79
C GLN A 140 15.01 0.37 3.56
N GLU A 141 15.78 0.14 4.62
CA GLU A 141 16.49 1.14 5.43
C GLU A 141 17.44 2.03 4.62
#